data_AF-A0A2K9PTK9-F1
#
_entry.id   AF-A0A2K9PTK9-F1
#
_cell.length_a   1.000
_cell.length_b   1.000
_cell.length_c   1.000
_cell.angle_alpha   90.00
_cell.angle_beta   90.00
_cell.angle_gamma   90.00
#
_symmetry.space_group_name_H-M   'P 1'
#
loop_
_entity.id
_entity.type
_entity.pdbx_description
1 polymer ?
#
loop_
_entity_poly.entity_id
_entity_poly.type
_entity_poly.pdbx_seq_one_letter_code
_entity_poly.pdbx_strand_id
1 'polypeptide(L)'
;MKKIKTNITNRAIKFVEFDTEKNWISDFPNDNWCLILIANEKKTNYFEEIIRKSIDRNVGYICGVGKQADLIHNIADEEIVFRDIDIDDHFLPKHHIMTVRYEDFENGIWFGLNLTFNSETKINQIVIVDVTKKAFDKTTELINKFENGYLPAD
;
A
#
# COMPACT_ATOMS: atom_id res chain seq x y z
N MET A 1 2.33 -14.40 -4.74
CA MET A 1 1.42 -13.54 -3.94
C MET A 1 0.54 -14.41 -3.05
N LYS A 2 0.38 -14.05 -1.78
CA LYS A 2 -0.39 -14.81 -0.78
C LYS A 2 -1.73 -14.10 -0.56
N LYS A 3 -2.86 -14.82 -0.62
CA LYS A 3 -4.17 -14.25 -0.25
C LYS A 3 -4.35 -14.34 1.26
N ILE A 4 -4.79 -13.26 1.89
CA ILE A 4 -5.14 -13.25 3.32
C ILE A 4 -6.67 -13.30 3.42
N LYS A 5 -7.19 -14.30 4.13
CA LYS A 5 -8.62 -14.41 4.42
C LYS A 5 -8.87 -13.80 5.79
N THR A 6 -9.86 -12.91 5.87
CA THR A 6 -10.23 -12.23 7.10
C THR A 6 -11.66 -11.69 7.02
N ASN A 7 -12.29 -11.48 8.17
CA ASN A 7 -13.57 -10.82 8.36
C ASN A 7 -13.43 -9.35 8.81
N ILE A 8 -12.21 -8.83 8.98
CA ILE A 8 -12.01 -7.44 9.43
C ILE A 8 -12.47 -6.42 8.39
N THR A 9 -12.48 -6.81 7.12
CA THR A 9 -12.91 -5.97 5.99
C THR A 9 -13.53 -6.83 4.90
N ASN A 10 -14.47 -6.27 4.15
CA ASN A 10 -15.08 -6.94 2.97
C ASN A 10 -14.19 -6.87 1.72
N ARG A 11 -12.95 -6.38 1.85
CA ARG A 11 -11.99 -6.20 0.75
C ARG A 11 -11.13 -7.44 0.56
N ALA A 12 -10.78 -7.76 -0.67
CA ALA A 12 -9.82 -8.83 -0.93
C ALA A 12 -8.41 -8.35 -0.59
N ILE A 13 -7.72 -9.05 0.33
CA ILE A 13 -6.35 -8.71 0.73
C ILE A 13 -5.38 -9.69 0.08
N LYS A 14 -4.36 -9.12 -0.57
CA LYS A 14 -3.23 -9.86 -1.12
C LYS A 14 -1.93 -9.35 -0.50
N PHE A 15 -1.01 -10.24 -0.19
CA PHE A 15 0.31 -9.94 0.36
C PHE A 15 1.41 -10.37 -0.60
N VAL A 16 2.40 -9.50 -0.77
CA VAL A 16 3.53 -9.67 -1.68
C VAL A 16 4.79 -9.31 -0.92
N GLU A 17 5.71 -10.28 -0.82
CA GLU A 17 7.10 -9.97 -0.48
C GLU A 17 7.76 -9.47 -1.76
N PHE A 18 8.27 -8.24 -1.73
CA PHE A 18 8.88 -7.62 -2.90
C PHE A 18 10.13 -8.37 -3.31
N ASP A 19 10.28 -8.68 -4.59
CA ASP A 19 11.40 -9.46 -5.10
C ASP A 19 11.74 -9.04 -6.54
N THR A 20 12.96 -8.57 -6.78
CA THR A 20 13.38 -8.01 -8.08
C THR A 20 13.43 -9.05 -9.19
N GLU A 21 13.56 -10.33 -8.83
CA GLU A 21 13.56 -11.45 -9.78
C GLU A 21 12.16 -11.89 -10.19
N LYS A 22 11.11 -11.34 -9.55
CA LYS A 22 9.71 -11.70 -9.82
C LYS A 22 8.97 -10.54 -10.44
N ASN A 23 8.12 -10.83 -11.41
CA ASN A 23 7.17 -9.85 -11.93
C ASN A 23 5.98 -9.69 -10.98
N TRP A 24 6.21 -9.12 -9.80
CA TRP A 24 5.19 -8.98 -8.74
C TRP A 24 4.00 -8.13 -9.20
N ILE A 25 4.21 -7.14 -10.09
CA ILE A 25 3.18 -6.22 -10.54
C ILE A 25 2.16 -6.87 -11.49
N SER A 26 2.47 -8.00 -12.14
CA SER A 26 1.56 -8.64 -13.11
C SER A 26 0.21 -9.04 -12.51
N ASP A 27 0.20 -9.29 -11.20
CA ASP A 27 -0.93 -9.84 -10.46
C ASP A 27 -1.70 -8.77 -9.66
N PHE A 28 -1.28 -7.51 -9.78
CA PHE A 28 -1.90 -6.37 -9.11
C PHE A 28 -3.21 -5.98 -9.81
N PRO A 29 -4.19 -5.43 -9.10
CA PRO A 29 -5.41 -4.91 -9.73
C PRO A 29 -5.08 -3.75 -10.68
N ASN A 30 -5.93 -3.53 -11.69
CA ASN A 30 -5.81 -2.38 -12.59
C ASN A 30 -6.74 -1.22 -12.20
N ASP A 31 -7.55 -1.36 -11.15
CA ASP A 31 -8.47 -0.33 -10.67
C ASP A 31 -9.03 -0.69 -9.28
N ASN A 32 -9.61 0.29 -8.57
CA ASN A 32 -10.37 0.12 -7.32
C ASN A 32 -9.58 -0.52 -6.17
N TRP A 33 -8.30 -0.19 -6.06
CA TRP A 33 -7.40 -0.85 -5.11
C TRP A 33 -6.48 0.11 -4.35
N CYS A 34 -6.02 -0.37 -3.20
CA CYS A 34 -5.11 0.31 -2.29
C CYS A 34 -3.79 -0.44 -2.22
N LEU A 35 -2.70 0.33 -2.24
CA LEU A 35 -1.36 -0.13 -1.89
C LEU A 35 -1.10 0.13 -0.41
N ILE A 36 -0.68 -0.89 0.33
CA ILE A 36 -0.02 -0.73 1.63
C ILE A 36 1.44 -1.13 1.44
N LEU A 37 2.38 -0.20 1.60
CA LEU A 37 3.81 -0.43 1.40
C LEU A 37 4.53 -0.44 2.75
N ILE A 38 4.98 -1.62 3.18
CA ILE A 38 5.67 -1.84 4.45
C ILE A 38 7.18 -1.69 4.22
N ALA A 39 7.77 -0.70 4.92
CA ALA A 39 9.21 -0.42 4.89
C ALA A 39 9.74 -0.08 6.29
N ASN A 40 9.99 -1.13 7.09
CA ASN A 40 10.40 -0.98 8.49
C ASN A 40 11.94 -0.92 8.70
N GLU A 41 12.73 -1.20 7.67
CA GLU A 41 14.20 -1.14 7.72
C GLU A 41 14.69 0.06 6.90
N LYS A 42 15.73 0.77 7.36
CA LYS A 42 16.28 2.00 6.72
C LYS A 42 17.14 1.75 5.46
N LYS A 43 17.28 0.51 4.99
CA LYS A 43 17.99 0.19 3.74
C LYS A 43 16.97 0.16 2.61
N THR A 44 17.00 1.18 1.77
CA THR A 44 16.04 1.42 0.70
C THR A 44 16.58 0.96 -0.64
N ASN A 45 15.74 0.32 -1.43
CA ASN A 45 15.74 0.36 -2.89
C ASN A 45 14.28 0.14 -3.35
N TYR A 46 13.90 0.68 -4.51
CA TYR A 46 12.69 0.35 -5.28
C TYR A 46 11.33 1.00 -4.89
N PHE A 47 11.26 1.98 -3.99
CA PHE A 47 9.98 2.66 -3.70
C PHE A 47 9.41 3.39 -4.91
N GLU A 48 10.24 4.17 -5.61
CA GLU A 48 9.85 4.85 -6.85
C GLU A 48 9.26 3.87 -7.86
N GLU A 49 9.91 2.71 -8.07
CA GLU A 49 9.43 1.68 -8.98
C GLU A 49 8.06 1.13 -8.55
N ILE A 50 7.89 0.82 -7.26
CA ILE A 50 6.63 0.30 -6.72
C ILE A 50 5.52 1.32 -6.88
N ILE A 51 5.78 2.58 -6.52
CA ILE A 51 4.83 3.69 -6.58
C ILE A 51 4.44 3.95 -8.03
N ARG A 52 5.40 4.18 -8.93
CA ARG A 52 5.15 4.42 -10.35
C ARG A 52 4.30 3.33 -10.97
N LYS A 53 4.69 2.06 -10.79
CA LYS A 53 3.94 0.93 -11.31
C LYS A 53 2.55 0.77 -10.68
N SER A 54 2.35 1.27 -9.45
CA SER A 54 1.03 1.28 -8.82
C SER A 54 0.14 2.38 -9.40
N ILE A 55 0.70 3.56 -9.67
CA ILE A 55 0.00 4.65 -10.36
C ILE A 55 -0.38 4.21 -11.78
N ASP A 56 0.53 3.57 -12.53
CA ASP A 56 0.28 2.99 -13.86
C ASP A 56 -0.87 1.96 -13.87
N ARG A 57 -1.19 1.40 -12.70
CA ARG A 57 -2.25 0.41 -12.45
C ARG A 57 -3.49 1.03 -11.82
N ASN A 58 -3.68 2.34 -11.94
CA ASN A 58 -4.85 3.07 -11.45
C ASN A 58 -5.11 2.90 -9.95
N VAL A 59 -4.06 2.89 -9.12
CA VAL A 59 -4.20 2.84 -7.66
C VAL A 59 -5.03 4.03 -7.16
N GLY A 60 -5.93 3.80 -6.21
CA GLY A 60 -6.75 4.85 -5.61
C GLY A 60 -6.23 5.36 -4.27
N TYR A 61 -5.33 4.61 -3.63
CA TYR A 61 -4.86 4.92 -2.28
C TYR A 61 -3.48 4.30 -2.04
N ILE A 62 -2.56 5.06 -1.48
CA ILE A 62 -1.20 4.63 -1.12
C ILE A 62 -0.97 4.89 0.36
N CYS A 63 -0.69 3.82 1.12
CA CYS A 63 -0.40 3.87 2.54
C CYS A 63 1.04 3.41 2.80
N GLY A 64 1.91 4.32 3.25
CA GLY A 64 3.25 3.96 3.74
C GLY A 64 3.20 3.48 5.19
N VAL A 65 3.86 2.36 5.50
CA VAL A 65 3.89 1.77 6.85
C VAL A 65 5.33 1.47 7.30
N GLY A 66 5.68 1.90 8.51
CA GLY A 66 6.98 1.65 9.13
C GLY A 66 7.94 2.84 9.09
N LYS A 67 9.19 2.63 9.49
CA LYS A 67 10.22 3.68 9.65
C LYS A 67 10.53 4.53 8.41
N GLN A 68 10.10 4.13 7.21
CA GLN A 68 10.26 4.90 5.98
C GLN A 68 8.92 5.39 5.39
N ALA A 69 7.83 5.38 6.17
CA ALA A 69 6.51 5.81 5.70
C ALA A 69 6.50 7.26 5.20
N ASP A 70 7.23 8.17 5.87
CA ASP A 70 7.44 9.56 5.42
C ASP A 70 8.09 9.63 4.03
N LEU A 71 9.12 8.84 3.78
CA LEU A 71 9.78 8.80 2.48
C LEU A 71 8.84 8.26 1.39
N ILE A 72 8.10 7.20 1.69
CA ILE A 72 7.12 6.61 0.75
C ILE A 72 6.06 7.64 0.37
N HIS A 73 5.53 8.38 1.36
CA HIS A 73 4.53 9.40 1.14
C HIS A 73 5.07 10.54 0.27
N ASN A 74 6.25 11.06 0.59
CA ASN A 74 6.86 12.14 -0.19
C ASN A 74 7.11 11.72 -1.63
N ILE A 75 7.64 10.52 -1.87
CA ILE A 75 7.83 9.99 -3.23
C ILE A 75 6.49 9.85 -3.95
N ALA A 76 5.45 9.36 -3.28
CA ALA A 76 4.13 9.23 -3.89
C ALA A 76 3.55 10.59 -4.32
N ASP A 77 3.62 11.59 -3.45
CA ASP A 77 3.15 12.95 -3.74
C ASP A 77 3.97 13.59 -4.88
N GLU A 78 5.30 13.47 -4.85
CA GLU A 78 6.17 13.99 -5.91
C GLU A 78 5.86 13.33 -7.26
N GLU A 79 5.70 12.01 -7.31
CA GLU A 79 5.36 11.29 -8.54
C GLU A 79 3.98 11.66 -9.09
N ILE A 80 3.00 11.92 -8.21
CA ILE A 80 1.68 12.42 -8.63
C ILE A 80 1.83 13.82 -9.23
N VAL A 81 2.54 14.73 -8.54
CA VAL A 81 2.73 16.11 -9.01
C VAL A 81 3.49 16.13 -10.34
N PHE A 82 4.57 15.37 -10.49
CA PHE A 82 5.35 15.34 -11.74
C PHE A 82 4.53 14.87 -12.95
N ARG A 83 3.62 13.92 -12.74
CA ARG A 83 2.69 13.44 -13.78
C ARG A 83 1.57 14.45 -14.07
N ASP A 84 1.12 15.21 -13.07
CA ASP A 84 0.04 16.19 -13.23
C ASP A 84 0.49 17.44 -14.00
N ILE A 85 1.75 17.84 -13.87
CA ILE A 85 2.32 19.01 -14.56
C ILE A 85 2.92 18.68 -15.94
N ASP A 86 2.64 17.50 -16.48
CA ASP A 86 3.07 17.02 -17.81
C ASP A 86 4.58 17.21 -18.09
N ILE A 87 5.44 17.09 -17.06
CA ILE A 87 6.90 17.10 -17.26
C ILE A 87 7.32 15.87 -18.09
N ASP A 88 6.58 14.77 -17.97
CA ASP A 88 6.69 13.57 -18.79
C ASP A 88 5.29 13.02 -19.14
N ASP A 89 5.11 12.48 -20.35
CA ASP A 89 3.85 11.89 -20.87
C ASP A 89 3.55 10.52 -20.20
N HIS A 90 3.43 10.53 -18.87
CA HIS A 90 3.15 9.37 -18.05
C HIS A 90 1.68 9.35 -17.64
N PHE A 91 1.11 8.15 -17.61
CA PHE A 91 -0.27 7.95 -17.16
C PHE A 91 -0.49 8.49 -15.74
N LEU A 92 -1.50 9.34 -15.56
CA LEU A 92 -2.04 9.68 -14.24
C LEU A 92 -3.52 9.25 -14.19
N PRO A 93 -3.95 8.54 -13.14
CA PRO A 93 -5.36 8.28 -12.87
C PRO A 93 -6.20 9.56 -12.90
N LYS A 94 -7.42 9.47 -13.43
CA LYS A 94 -8.35 10.62 -13.45
C LYS A 94 -8.91 10.96 -12.07
N HIS A 95 -8.86 10.02 -11.13
CA HIS A 95 -9.26 10.23 -9.74
C HIS A 95 -8.08 10.71 -8.91
N HIS A 96 -8.37 11.43 -7.84
CA HIS A 96 -7.38 11.80 -6.86
C HIS A 96 -6.83 10.56 -6.14
N ILE A 97 -5.51 10.39 -6.12
CA ILE A 97 -4.85 9.32 -5.36
C ILE A 97 -4.59 9.83 -3.95
N MET A 98 -5.22 9.20 -2.95
CA MET A 98 -4.99 9.54 -1.55
C MET A 98 -3.68 8.94 -1.06
N THR A 99 -2.81 9.74 -0.43
CA THR A 99 -1.56 9.30 0.18
C THR A 99 -1.64 9.47 1.71
N VAL A 100 -1.18 8.46 2.46
CA VAL A 100 -1.08 8.52 3.94
C VAL A 100 0.15 7.76 4.42
N ARG A 101 0.53 8.02 5.67
CA ARG A 101 1.72 7.43 6.28
C ARG A 101 1.53 7.14 7.77
N TYR A 102 2.11 6.03 8.21
CA TYR A 102 2.14 5.61 9.60
C TYR A 102 3.49 5.00 9.93
N GLU A 103 4.25 5.62 10.83
CA GLU A 103 5.53 5.06 11.28
C GLU A 103 5.33 3.81 12.14
N ASP A 104 4.28 3.78 12.96
CA ASP A 104 3.92 2.60 13.74
C ASP A 104 3.32 1.52 12.83
N PHE A 105 3.84 0.30 12.97
CA PHE A 105 3.44 -0.82 12.14
C PHE A 105 1.99 -1.23 12.40
N GLU A 106 1.58 -1.29 13.66
CA GLU A 106 0.25 -1.84 13.99
C GLU A 106 -0.85 -0.87 13.59
N ASN A 107 -0.67 0.42 13.91
CA ASN A 107 -1.53 1.50 13.42
C ASN A 107 -1.54 1.51 11.89
N GLY A 108 -0.39 1.49 11.22
CA GLY A 108 -0.35 1.52 9.76
C GLY A 108 -1.12 0.39 9.09
N ILE A 109 -1.02 -0.84 9.60
CA ILE A 109 -1.83 -1.96 9.11
C ILE A 109 -3.32 -1.76 9.46
N TRP A 110 -3.66 -1.35 10.68
CA TRP A 110 -5.05 -1.11 11.07
C TRP A 110 -5.73 -0.06 10.19
N PHE A 111 -5.13 1.11 10.05
CA PHE A 111 -5.64 2.21 9.23
C PHE A 111 -5.68 1.84 7.74
N GLY A 112 -4.62 1.20 7.22
CA GLY A 112 -4.56 0.77 5.83
C GLY A 112 -5.58 -0.33 5.46
N LEU A 113 -6.06 -1.12 6.43
CA LEU A 113 -7.10 -2.11 6.17
C LEU A 113 -8.51 -1.53 6.30
N ASN A 114 -8.74 -0.67 7.29
CA ASN A 114 -10.08 -0.25 7.70
C ASN A 114 -10.47 1.16 7.27
N LEU A 115 -9.51 2.08 7.19
CA LEU A 115 -9.77 3.52 7.00
C LEU A 115 -9.26 4.07 5.68
N THR A 116 -8.85 3.19 4.78
CA THR A 116 -8.64 3.50 3.36
C THR A 116 -9.98 3.90 2.73
N PHE A 117 -10.31 5.18 2.75
CA PHE A 117 -11.44 5.78 2.08
C PHE A 117 -10.95 6.77 1.04
N ASN A 118 -11.55 6.71 -0.15
CA ASN A 118 -11.36 7.69 -1.21
C ASN A 118 -12.76 8.00 -1.75
N SER A 119 -13.12 9.29 -1.78
CA SER A 119 -14.44 9.74 -2.24
C SER A 119 -14.67 9.54 -3.73
N GLU A 120 -13.59 9.46 -4.52
CA GLU A 120 -13.63 9.32 -5.97
C GLU A 120 -13.46 7.87 -6.43
N THR A 121 -12.85 7.02 -5.60
CA THR A 121 -12.52 5.62 -5.95
C THR A 121 -12.97 4.63 -4.88
N LYS A 122 -13.84 3.69 -5.24
CA LYS A 122 -14.29 2.63 -4.33
C LYS A 122 -13.23 1.55 -4.18
N ILE A 123 -12.55 1.51 -3.03
CA ILE A 123 -11.54 0.48 -2.77
C ILE A 123 -12.18 -0.87 -2.39
N ASN A 124 -11.99 -1.88 -3.25
CA ASN A 124 -12.45 -3.27 -3.02
C ASN A 124 -11.31 -4.28 -2.85
N GLN A 125 -10.08 -3.87 -3.16
CA GLN A 125 -8.88 -4.71 -3.09
C GLN A 125 -7.75 -3.98 -2.36
N ILE A 126 -7.01 -4.71 -1.54
CA ILE A 126 -5.84 -4.23 -0.83
C ILE A 126 -4.66 -5.11 -1.23
N VAL A 127 -3.58 -4.48 -1.67
CA VAL A 127 -2.31 -5.15 -1.92
C VAL A 127 -1.30 -4.63 -0.92
N ILE A 128 -0.83 -5.53 -0.06
CA ILE A 128 0.23 -5.29 0.90
C ILE A 128 1.54 -5.70 0.25
N VAL A 129 2.46 -4.77 0.10
CA VAL A 129 3.81 -5.00 -0.40
C VAL A 129 4.78 -4.82 0.75
N ASP A 130 5.52 -5.89 1.05
CA ASP A 130 6.56 -5.89 2.07
C ASP A 130 7.95 -5.91 1.41
N VAL A 131 8.65 -4.78 1.49
CA VAL A 131 10.03 -4.68 1.02
C VAL A 131 11.04 -5.24 2.01
N THR A 132 10.62 -5.51 3.26
CA THR A 132 11.50 -6.08 4.29
C THR A 132 11.60 -7.60 4.21
N LYS A 133 10.68 -8.26 3.47
CA LYS A 133 10.55 -9.72 3.35
C LYS A 133 10.40 -10.44 4.70
N LYS A 134 9.85 -9.76 5.72
CA LYS A 134 9.78 -10.23 7.12
C LYS A 134 8.44 -9.96 7.78
N ALA A 135 7.54 -9.25 7.13
CA ALA A 135 6.30 -8.78 7.73
C ALA A 135 5.11 -9.72 7.52
N PHE A 136 5.23 -10.77 6.71
CA PHE A 136 4.08 -11.63 6.38
C PHE A 136 3.42 -12.22 7.65
N ASP A 137 4.18 -12.98 8.44
CA ASP A 137 3.65 -13.66 9.62
C ASP A 137 3.10 -12.65 10.64
N LYS A 138 3.86 -11.58 10.91
CA LYS A 138 3.44 -10.50 11.81
C LYS A 138 2.16 -9.81 11.33
N THR A 139 2.03 -9.54 10.04
CA THR A 139 0.82 -8.94 9.45
C THR A 139 -0.38 -9.86 9.63
N THR A 140 -0.21 -11.16 9.37
CA THR A 140 -1.30 -12.14 9.54
C THR A 140 -1.70 -12.34 11.00
N GLU A 141 -0.74 -12.37 11.93
CA GLU A 141 -1.02 -12.43 13.37
C GLU A 141 -1.80 -11.19 13.82
N LEU A 142 -1.37 -10.02 13.37
CA LEU A 142 -2.01 -8.75 13.71
C LEU A 142 -3.44 -8.66 13.16
N ILE A 143 -3.67 -9.09 11.92
CA ILE A 143 -5.03 -9.19 11.35
C ILE A 143 -5.90 -10.12 12.20
N ASN A 144 -5.38 -11.27 12.64
CA ASN A 144 -6.13 -12.16 13.52
C ASN A 144 -6.43 -11.49 14.88
N LYS A 145 -5.50 -10.69 15.43
CA LYS A 145 -5.75 -9.92 16.66
C LYS A 145 -6.88 -8.92 16.45
N PHE A 146 -6.88 -8.20 15.33
CA PHE A 146 -7.93 -7.26 14.95
C PHE A 146 -9.31 -7.92 14.88
N GLU A 147 -9.40 -9.11 14.29
CA GLU A 147 -10.65 -9.89 14.26
C GLU A 147 -11.16 -10.26 15.65
N ASN A 148 -10.25 -10.38 16.62
CA ASN A 148 -10.57 -10.68 18.02
C ASN A 148 -10.74 -9.41 18.87
N GLY A 149 -10.93 -8.24 18.25
CA GLY A 149 -11.26 -6.98 18.92
C GLY A 149 -10.07 -6.19 19.46
N TYR A 150 -8.84 -6.57 19.12
CA TYR A 150 -7.68 -5.73 19.41
C TYR A 150 -7.72 -4.46 18.56
N LEU A 151 -7.44 -3.32 19.18
CA LEU A 151 -7.22 -2.04 18.51
C LEU A 151 -5.84 -1.54 18.94
N PRO A 152 -4.98 -1.11 17.98
CA PRO A 152 -3.71 -0.50 18.34
C PRO A 152 -3.94 0.81 19.11
N ALA A 153 -3.00 1.14 19.99
CA ALA A 153 -3.04 2.41 20.72
C ALA A 153 -2.57 3.56 19.83
N ASP A 154 -3.18 4.73 19.99
CA ASP A 154 -2.78 5.98 19.32
C ASP A 154 -1.39 6.46 19.80
#